data_AF-G9WPD0-F1
#
_entry.id   AF-G9WPD0-F1
#
_cell.length_a   1.000
_cell.length_b   1.000
_cell.length_c   1.000
_cell.angle_alpha   90.00
_cell.angle_beta   90.00
_cell.angle_gamma   90.00
#
_symmetry.space_group_name_H-M   'P 1'
#
loop_
_entity.id
_entity.type
_entity.pdbx_description
1 polymer ?
#
loop_
_entity_poly.entity_id
_entity_poly.type
_entity_poly.pdbx_seq_one_letter_code
_entity_poly.pdbx_strand_id
1 'polypeptide(L)' 'MKNLRLKSARAGKDLSQQELADLVGVSRQTINAIEKGDYNPTIRLCLAICHVLGKTLDELFWEEEDN' A
#
# COMPACT_ATOMS: atom_id res chain seq x y z
N MET A 1 12.18 3.84 -0.86
CA MET A 1 10.82 3.25 -0.88
C MET A 1 10.36 3.32 -2.32
N LYS A 2 10.18 2.18 -3.01
CA LYS A 2 9.73 2.19 -4.40
C LYS A 2 8.22 2.47 -4.53
N ASN A 3 7.40 2.20 -3.51
CA ASN A 3 5.97 2.54 -3.51
C ASN A 3 5.69 3.82 -2.71
N LEU A 4 6.12 4.97 -3.24
CA LEU A 4 5.91 6.28 -2.62
C LEU A 4 4.42 6.66 -2.50
N ARG A 5 3.58 6.18 -3.43
CA ARG A 5 2.14 6.42 -3.44
C ARG A 5 1.43 5.72 -2.29
N LEU A 6 1.70 4.43 -2.06
CA LEU A 6 1.16 3.69 -0.92
C LEU A 6 1.54 4.34 0.41
N LYS A 7 2.82 4.67 0.60
CA LYS A 7 3.29 5.32 1.81
C LYS A 7 2.59 6.66 2.04
N SER A 8 2.48 7.47 0.98
CA SER A 8 1.85 8.79 1.05
C SER A 8 0.36 8.70 1.36
N ALA A 9 -0.36 7.77 0.73
CA ALA A 9 -1.77 7.53 1.00
C ALA A 9 -2.01 7.03 2.44
N ARG A 10 -1.15 6.14 2.94
CA ARG A 10 -1.19 5.68 4.33
C ARG A 10 -0.93 6.83 5.31
N ALA A 11 0.11 7.62 5.07
CA ALA A 11 0.44 8.78 5.90
C ALA A 11 -0.67 9.85 5.86
N GLY A 12 -1.33 10.07 4.72
CA GLY A 12 -2.48 10.98 4.60
C GLY A 12 -3.74 10.51 5.33
N LYS A 13 -3.75 9.28 5.85
CA LYS A 13 -4.78 8.75 6.76
C LYS A 13 -4.31 8.70 8.22
N ASP A 14 -3.12 9.25 8.52
CA ASP A 14 -2.46 9.17 9.82
C ASP A 14 -2.23 7.74 10.34
N LEU A 15 -2.17 6.76 9.42
CA LEU A 15 -1.96 5.36 9.77
C LEU A 15 -0.46 5.02 9.84
N SER A 16 -0.05 4.32 10.88
CA SER A 16 1.23 3.61 10.91
C SER A 16 1.20 2.36 10.01
N GLN A 17 2.37 1.80 9.71
CA GLN A 17 2.45 0.52 8.98
C GLN A 17 1.77 -0.62 9.74
N GLN A 18 1.80 -0.58 11.08
CA GLN A 18 1.17 -1.61 11.91
C GLN A 18 -0.35 -1.51 11.80
N GLU A 19 -0.91 -0.30 11.94
CA GLU A 19 -2.36 -0.10 11.85
C GLU A 19 -2.92 -0.49 10.48
N LEU A 20 -2.23 -0.12 9.39
CA LEU A 20 -2.64 -0.59 8.06
C LEU A 20 -2.57 -2.11 7.95
N ALA A 21 -1.54 -2.74 8.52
CA ALA A 21 -1.38 -4.20 8.50
C ALA A 21 -2.53 -4.89 9.24
N ASP A 22 -2.90 -4.37 10.41
CA ASP A 22 -4.01 -4.88 11.23
C ASP A 22 -5.34 -4.75 10.47
N LEU A 23 -5.58 -3.62 9.80
CA LEU A 23 -6.80 -3.37 9.03
C LEU A 23 -6.96 -4.29 7.81
N VAL A 24 -5.86 -4.72 7.19
CA VAL A 24 -5.89 -5.60 6.00
C VAL A 24 -5.53 -7.06 6.30
N GLY A 25 -5.31 -7.40 7.58
CA GLY A 25 -5.08 -8.76 8.04
C GLY A 25 -3.74 -9.36 7.63
N VAL A 26 -2.67 -8.55 7.64
CA VAL A 26 -1.30 -8.99 7.32
C VAL A 26 -0.30 -8.55 8.39
N SER A 27 0.95 -8.98 8.26
CA SER A 27 2.01 -8.52 9.16
C SER A 27 2.50 -7.10 8.81
N ARG A 28 3.02 -6.36 9.79
CA ARG A 28 3.71 -5.08 9.55
C ARG A 28 4.87 -5.24 8.57
N GLN A 29 5.59 -6.37 8.61
CA GLN A 29 6.66 -6.67 7.66
C GLN A 29 6.13 -6.75 6.22
N THR A 30 4.93 -7.30 6.02
CA THR A 30 4.28 -7.35 4.70
C THR A 30 4.04 -5.93 4.17
N ILE A 31 3.43 -5.04 4.95
CA ILE A 31 3.22 -3.64 4.54
C ILE A 31 4.55 -2.95 4.23
N ASN A 32 5.56 -3.12 5.08
CA ASN A 32 6.89 -2.55 4.86
C ASN A 32 7.54 -3.07 3.56
N ALA A 33 7.43 -4.37 3.27
CA ALA A 33 7.96 -4.96 2.04
C ALA A 33 7.25 -4.41 0.79
N ILE A 34 5.93 -4.22 0.84
CA ILE A 34 5.16 -3.57 -0.24
C ILE A 34 5.64 -2.13 -0.44
N GLU A 35 5.75 -1.34 0.63
CA GLU A 35 6.22 0.06 0.54
C GLU A 35 7.64 0.19 -0.01
N LYS A 36 8.49 -0.81 0.24
CA LYS A 36 9.83 -0.88 -0.33
C LYS A 36 9.85 -1.35 -1.79
N GLY A 37 8.82 -2.05 -2.24
CA GLY A 37 8.75 -2.70 -3.55
C GLY A 37 9.41 -4.08 -3.56
N ASP A 38 9.68 -4.65 -2.39
CA ASP A 38 10.35 -5.94 -2.21
C ASP A 38 9.35 -7.12 -2.24
N TYR A 39 8.05 -6.82 -2.27
CA TYR A 39 6.98 -7.80 -2.31
C TYR A 39 5.89 -7.35 -3.27
N ASN A 40 5.48 -8.26 -4.16
CA ASN A 40 4.33 -8.07 -5.04
C ASN A 40 3.08 -8.65 -4.35
N PRO A 41 2.17 -7.79 -3.83
CA PRO A 41 0.96 -8.24 -3.16
C PRO A 41 -0.02 -8.94 -4.11
N THR A 42 -0.85 -9.83 -3.57
CA THR A 42 -1.97 -10.40 -4.32
C THR A 42 -3.01 -9.33 -4.64
N ILE A 43 -3.79 -9.51 -5.71
CA ILE A 43 -4.86 -8.58 -6.08
C ILE A 43 -5.85 -8.35 -4.92
N ARG A 44 -6.14 -9.37 -4.12
CA ARG A 44 -7.00 -9.27 -2.93
C ARG A 44 -6.42 -8.31 -1.89
N LEU A 45 -5.11 -8.38 -1.64
CA LEU A 45 -4.44 -7.49 -0.69
C LEU A 45 -4.38 -6.06 -1.24
N CYS A 46 -4.12 -5.88 -2.54
CA CYS A 46 -4.18 -4.56 -3.16
C CYS A 46 -5.56 -3.91 -3.00
N LEU A 47 -6.64 -4.67 -3.28
CA LEU A 47 -8.01 -4.19 -3.12
C LEU A 47 -8.36 -3.86 -1.66
N ALA A 48 -7.91 -4.65 -0.69
CA ALA A 48 -8.11 -4.37 0.72
C ALA A 48 -7.41 -3.06 1.15
N ILE A 49 -6.16 -2.87 0.72
CA ILE A 49 -5.40 -1.64 0.96
C ILE A 49 -6.10 -0.43 0.31
N CYS A 50 -6.55 -0.57 -0.94
CA CYS A 50 -7.32 0.44 -1.66
C CYS A 50 -8.55 0.89 -0.87
N HIS A 51 -9.32 -0.07 -0.36
CA HIS A 51 -10.51 0.22 0.45
C HIS A 51 -10.17 1.00 1.72
N VAL A 52 -9.17 0.55 2.48
CA VAL A 52 -8.76 1.21 3.74
C VAL A 52 -8.26 2.63 3.49
N LEU A 53 -7.50 2.83 2.42
CA LEU A 53 -6.92 4.14 2.10
C LEU A 53 -7.86 5.05 1.31
N GLY A 54 -9.00 4.55 0.84
CA GLY A 54 -9.94 5.29 0.00
C GLY A 54 -9.33 5.68 -1.34
N LYS A 55 -8.58 4.75 -1.94
CA LYS A 55 -7.84 4.93 -3.20
C LYS A 55 -8.14 3.80 -4.17
N THR A 56 -7.90 4.05 -5.44
CA THR A 56 -7.99 3.03 -6.51
C THR A 56 -6.66 2.30 -6.70
N LEU A 57 -6.70 1.17 -7.41
CA LEU A 57 -5.48 0.42 -7.76
C LEU A 57 -4.50 1.28 -8.57
N ASP A 58 -5.03 2.05 -9.52
CA ASP A 58 -4.27 2.95 -10.39
C ASP A 58 -3.50 4.01 -9.57
N GLU A 59 -4.20 4.64 -8.62
CA GLU A 59 -3.61 5.66 -7.73
C GLU A 59 -2.52 5.11 -6.79
N LEU A 60 -2.49 3.80 -6.50
CA LEU A 60 -1.58 3.22 -5.51
C LEU A 60 -0.45 2.38 -6.08
N PHE A 61 -0.71 1.61 -7.15
CA PHE A 61 0.17 0.53 -7.61
C PHE A 61 0.61 0.64 -9.06
N TRP A 62 0.03 1.55 -9.86
CA TRP A 62 0.48 1.74 -11.24
C TRP A 62 1.68 2.70 -11.28
N GLU A 63 2.65 2.39 -12.13
CA GLU A 63 3.74 3.30 -12.45
C GLU A 63 3.20 4.36 -13.41
N GLU A 64 3.53 5.64 -13.21
CA GLU A 64 3.43 6.61 -14.30
C GLU A 64 4.40 6.10 -15.38
N GLU A 65 3.91 5.87 -16.60
CA GLU A 65 4.80 5.57 -17.72
C GLU A 65 5.86 6.67 -17.79
N ASP A 66 7.12 6.30 -17.56
CA ASP A 66 8.26 7.15 -17.84
C ASP A 66 8.21 7.47 -19.34
N ASN A 67 7.79 8.69 -19.70
CA ASN A 67 7.93 9.23 -21.05
C ASN A 67 9.41 9.47 -21.38
#